data_AF-A0AAD5T8U0-F1
#
_entry.id   AF-A0AAD5T8U0-F1
#
_cell.length_a   1.000
_cell.length_b   1.000
_cell.length_c   1.000
_cell.angle_alpha   90.00
_cell.angle_beta   90.00
_cell.angle_gamma   90.00
#
_symmetry.space_group_name_H-M   'P 1'
#
loop_
_entity.id
_entity.type
_entity.pdbx_description
1 polymer ?
#
loop_
_entity_poly.entity_id
_entity_poly.type
_entity_poly.pdbx_seq_one_letter_code
_entity_poly.pdbx_strand_id
1 'polypeptide(L)'
;MNKSNKAIHPFFLVKKPATTANPVPTPASASLTRIVADSSKRAAPTSSSASKKQKSSDSGDSNYALSPNKQHNQSWQHALKPYVANPEQFGPEVVVDVSREVVVIVDKYPKARLHFLALPRVHECPADIRGLTNLHLPLLGSLQDAFVRIQETRPNMKLRAGFHSVPSMAHLHLHIISEDLISPSLKNKRHYNSFATSFFRPLNQVIAEINEFGRIQIGTEEECEALLKIPLVCYKCQKNMKNIPELKKHLETEQS
;
A
#
# COMPACT_ATOMS: atom_id res chain seq x y z
N MET A 1 -57.14 -43.05 3.70
CA MET A 1 -55.95 -43.90 3.49
C MET A 1 -54.90 -43.06 2.76
N ASN A 2 -53.61 -43.00 3.10
CA ASN A 2 -52.86 -43.56 4.23
C ASN A 2 -51.90 -42.51 4.84
N LYS A 3 -51.64 -42.63 6.15
CA LYS A 3 -50.52 -41.97 6.86
C LYS A 3 -49.42 -43.00 7.09
N SER A 4 -48.14 -42.62 7.01
CA SER A 4 -46.98 -43.33 7.60
C SER A 4 -45.77 -42.37 7.57
N ASN A 5 -45.33 -41.85 8.74
CA ASN A 5 -44.23 -42.35 9.60
C ASN A 5 -42.83 -42.03 9.03
N LYS A 6 -42.04 -41.08 9.61
CA LYS A 6 -41.34 -41.00 10.92
C LYS A 6 -40.09 -41.90 11.09
N ALA A 7 -38.91 -41.31 10.90
CA ALA A 7 -37.62 -41.52 11.61
C ALA A 7 -36.69 -40.32 11.22
N ILE A 8 -35.85 -39.64 12.04
CA ILE A 8 -35.40 -39.69 13.46
C ILE A 8 -34.08 -40.45 13.75
N HIS A 9 -32.98 -39.67 13.84
CA HIS A 9 -31.67 -39.91 14.50
C HIS A 9 -30.73 -41.03 13.99
N PRO A 10 -29.41 -41.01 14.34
CA PRO A 10 -28.63 -40.05 15.16
C PRO A 10 -27.51 -39.31 14.36
N PHE A 11 -27.14 -38.07 14.70
CA PHE A 11 -26.17 -37.69 15.76
C PHE A 11 -24.83 -38.46 15.70
N PHE A 12 -23.85 -37.95 14.94
CA PHE A 12 -22.44 -38.33 15.06
C PHE A 12 -21.65 -37.29 15.84
N LEU A 13 -21.32 -37.64 17.08
CA LEU A 13 -20.52 -36.82 18.01
C LEU A 13 -19.03 -37.17 17.84
N VAL A 14 -18.29 -36.40 17.04
CA VAL A 14 -16.83 -36.59 16.91
C VAL A 14 -16.11 -35.88 18.06
N LYS A 15 -15.32 -36.65 18.81
CA LYS A 15 -14.63 -36.22 20.03
C LYS A 15 -13.43 -35.32 19.70
N LYS A 16 -13.25 -34.25 20.48
CA LYS A 16 -11.98 -33.50 20.56
C LYS A 16 -10.95 -34.32 21.37
N PRO A 17 -9.68 -34.44 20.93
CA PRO A 17 -8.59 -34.80 21.82
C PRO A 17 -8.19 -33.60 22.69
N ALA A 18 -7.78 -33.85 23.93
CA ALA A 18 -7.29 -32.85 24.87
C ALA A 18 -6.00 -33.35 25.55
N THR A 19 -4.90 -32.60 25.40
CA THR A 19 -3.59 -32.69 26.08
C THR A 19 -2.64 -31.76 25.32
N THR A 20 -1.68 -31.01 25.87
CA THR A 20 -1.32 -30.64 27.25
C THR A 20 -0.43 -29.39 27.14
N ALA A 21 -0.57 -28.41 28.02
CA ALA A 21 0.35 -27.28 28.06
C ALA A 21 1.61 -27.62 28.88
N ASN A 22 2.78 -27.12 28.47
CA ASN A 22 3.97 -26.96 29.30
C ASN A 22 4.81 -25.76 28.76
N PRO A 23 5.66 -25.12 29.60
CA PRO A 23 5.98 -23.70 29.42
C PRO A 23 7.28 -23.36 28.66
N VAL A 24 7.35 -22.06 28.37
CA VAL A 24 8.42 -21.23 27.75
C VAL A 24 9.82 -21.42 28.34
N PRO A 25 10.88 -21.19 27.53
CA PRO A 25 11.99 -20.35 27.98
C PRO A 25 12.24 -19.13 27.06
N THR A 26 12.42 -17.97 27.68
CA THR A 26 12.86 -16.70 27.06
C THR A 26 14.39 -16.63 26.98
N PRO A 27 14.92 -15.76 26.11
CA PRO A 27 16.17 -15.08 26.42
C PRO A 27 16.06 -13.53 26.38
N ALA A 28 16.47 -12.95 27.51
CA ALA A 28 17.19 -11.69 27.70
C ALA A 28 16.91 -10.46 26.79
N SER A 29 16.40 -9.43 27.47
CA SER A 29 16.59 -8.01 27.17
C SER A 29 18.04 -7.62 26.85
N ALA A 30 18.21 -6.71 25.88
CA ALA A 30 19.37 -5.84 25.79
C ALA A 30 18.91 -4.39 25.59
N SER A 31 19.05 -3.57 26.63
CA SER A 31 18.83 -2.12 26.56
C SER A 31 19.92 -1.44 25.72
N LEU A 32 19.56 -0.44 24.92
CA LEU A 32 20.49 0.64 24.58
C LEU A 32 19.84 2.00 24.87
N THR A 33 20.48 2.77 25.75
CA THR A 33 20.04 4.09 26.18
C THR A 33 20.49 5.20 25.22
N ARG A 34 19.60 6.18 25.03
CA ARG A 34 19.86 7.62 24.77
C ARG A 34 21.14 8.00 24.02
N ILE A 35 20.97 8.67 22.88
CA ILE A 35 21.63 9.96 22.66
C ILE A 35 20.55 11.00 22.34
N VAL A 36 20.48 12.04 23.18
CA VAL A 36 19.80 13.30 22.90
C VAL A 36 20.83 14.27 22.33
N ALA A 37 20.48 14.96 21.25
CA ALA A 37 21.22 16.12 20.76
C ALA A 37 20.20 17.20 20.38
N ASP A 38 20.14 18.23 21.23
CA ASP A 38 19.38 19.46 21.02
C ASP A 38 20.26 20.53 20.32
N SER A 39 19.66 21.69 20.04
CA SER A 39 20.28 23.00 19.78
C SER A 39 20.42 23.49 18.33
N SER A 40 19.37 24.23 17.94
CA SER A 40 19.43 25.69 17.75
C SER A 40 20.24 26.35 16.62
N LYS A 41 19.48 26.92 15.67
CA LYS A 41 19.52 28.34 15.22
C LYS A 41 20.88 29.07 15.07
N ARG A 42 21.21 29.41 13.81
CA ARG A 42 21.50 30.79 13.31
C ARG A 42 21.56 30.72 11.76
N ALA A 43 20.74 31.45 11.02
CA ALA A 43 20.79 32.89 10.69
C ALA A 43 21.89 33.23 9.65
N ALA A 44 21.47 33.86 8.55
CA ALA A 44 22.30 34.21 7.39
C ALA A 44 23.24 35.41 7.65
N PRO A 45 24.11 35.73 6.67
CA PRO A 45 23.92 37.03 6.03
C PRO A 45 23.98 37.02 4.49
N THR A 46 23.47 38.10 3.92
CA THR A 46 23.42 38.43 2.48
C THR A 46 24.57 39.34 2.06
N SER A 47 25.18 39.11 0.90
CA SER A 47 25.73 40.19 0.05
C SER A 47 26.12 39.71 -1.35
N SER A 48 25.29 40.08 -2.33
CA SER A 48 25.67 40.72 -3.60
C SER A 48 27.14 40.72 -4.07
N SER A 49 27.36 40.26 -5.31
CA SER A 49 27.76 41.15 -6.43
C SER A 49 27.93 40.35 -7.73
N ALA A 50 27.73 41.02 -8.87
CA ALA A 50 27.84 40.42 -10.21
C ALA A 50 29.14 40.84 -10.90
N SER A 51 29.67 39.97 -11.78
CA SER A 51 30.51 40.39 -12.90
C SER A 51 30.54 39.34 -14.01
N LYS A 52 30.23 39.77 -15.25
CA LYS A 52 30.49 39.02 -16.48
C LYS A 52 31.96 39.15 -16.86
N LYS A 53 32.57 38.10 -17.42
CA LYS A 53 33.62 38.26 -18.43
C LYS A 53 33.60 37.12 -19.45
N GLN A 54 34.06 37.40 -20.66
CA GLN A 54 33.84 36.58 -21.85
C GLN A 54 35.00 35.63 -22.15
N LYS A 55 34.64 34.43 -22.62
CA LYS A 55 35.22 33.66 -23.73
C LYS A 55 36.65 34.00 -24.20
N SER A 56 37.53 33.00 -24.10
CA SER A 56 38.61 32.77 -25.08
C SER A 56 38.74 31.25 -25.33
N SER A 57 39.35 30.90 -26.46
CA SER A 57 39.54 29.55 -26.97
C SER A 57 41.02 29.17 -26.91
N ASP A 58 41.33 27.93 -26.52
CA ASP A 58 42.27 27.09 -27.30
C ASP A 58 42.09 25.60 -26.98
N SER A 59 42.90 24.78 -27.61
CA SER A 59 42.78 23.35 -27.89
C SER A 59 43.75 22.51 -27.04
N GLY A 60 43.50 21.21 -26.90
CA GLY A 60 44.54 20.25 -26.46
C GLY A 60 44.12 19.20 -25.42
N ASP A 61 44.13 17.95 -25.87
CA ASP A 61 44.50 16.72 -25.14
C ASP A 61 43.73 16.25 -23.89
N SER A 62 42.81 15.33 -24.19
CA SER A 62 42.68 13.99 -23.56
C SER A 62 43.08 13.79 -22.10
N ASN A 63 42.08 13.51 -21.26
CA ASN A 63 42.11 12.31 -20.41
C ASN A 63 40.68 11.85 -20.05
N TYR A 64 40.23 10.75 -20.67
CA TYR A 64 38.93 10.14 -20.40
C TYR A 64 38.96 9.32 -19.11
N ALA A 65 38.86 10.00 -17.97
CA ALA A 65 38.44 9.34 -16.73
C ALA A 65 36.94 9.02 -16.81
N LEU A 66 36.60 7.72 -16.89
CA LEU A 66 35.23 7.24 -16.95
C LEU A 66 34.48 7.57 -15.64
N SER A 67 33.66 8.63 -15.66
CA SER A 67 32.82 9.00 -14.53
C SER A 67 31.67 7.99 -14.36
N PRO A 68 31.51 7.36 -13.17
CA PRO A 68 30.58 6.27 -13.01
C PRO A 68 29.11 6.72 -12.95
N ASN A 69 28.33 6.10 -13.81
CA ASN A 69 26.88 5.89 -13.70
C ASN A 69 25.97 7.14 -13.79
N LYS A 70 25.68 7.51 -15.04
CA LYS A 70 24.54 8.35 -15.42
C LYS A 70 23.23 7.61 -15.12
N GLN A 71 22.73 7.70 -13.88
CA GLN A 71 21.45 7.10 -13.49
C GLN A 71 20.36 7.54 -14.47
N HIS A 72 19.84 6.57 -15.21
CA HIS A 72 18.82 6.80 -16.22
C HIS A 72 17.57 7.40 -15.55
N ASN A 73 17.14 8.57 -16.04
CA ASN A 73 16.03 9.36 -15.48
C ASN A 73 14.68 8.66 -15.76
N GLN A 74 14.42 7.55 -15.07
CA GLN A 74 13.16 6.83 -15.15
C GLN A 74 12.06 7.71 -14.53
N SER A 75 11.01 7.99 -15.30
CA SER A 75 9.82 8.68 -14.78
C SER A 75 9.34 7.99 -13.51
N TRP A 76 9.08 8.78 -12.46
CA TRP A 76 8.63 8.30 -11.16
C TRP A 76 7.36 7.43 -11.25
N GLN A 77 6.54 7.63 -12.30
CA GLN A 77 5.36 6.81 -12.61
C GLN A 77 5.71 5.34 -12.83
N HIS A 78 6.92 5.02 -13.28
CA HIS A 78 7.38 3.66 -13.58
C HIS A 78 8.21 3.00 -12.47
N ALA A 79 8.29 3.63 -11.28
CA ALA A 79 9.09 3.14 -10.15
C ALA A 79 8.72 1.73 -9.66
N LEU A 80 7.57 1.17 -10.07
CA LEU A 80 7.14 -0.20 -9.75
C LEU A 80 7.68 -1.27 -10.70
N LYS A 81 8.11 -0.92 -11.92
CA LYS A 81 8.54 -1.90 -12.94
C LYS A 81 9.68 -2.84 -12.48
N PRO A 82 10.70 -2.39 -11.71
CA PRO A 82 11.77 -3.28 -11.26
C PRO A 82 11.30 -4.47 -10.42
N TYR A 83 10.38 -4.25 -9.48
CA TYR A 83 9.85 -5.31 -8.60
C TYR A 83 9.04 -6.35 -9.38
N VAL A 84 8.34 -5.92 -10.44
CA VAL A 84 7.52 -6.79 -11.29
C VAL A 84 8.40 -7.70 -12.15
N ALA A 85 9.45 -7.12 -12.74
CA ALA A 85 10.37 -7.82 -13.63
C ALA A 85 11.22 -8.85 -12.86
N ASN A 86 11.96 -8.40 -11.84
CA ASN A 86 13.01 -9.16 -11.17
C ASN A 86 12.83 -9.13 -9.64
N PRO A 87 11.71 -9.66 -9.09
CA PRO A 87 11.43 -9.62 -7.64
C PRO A 87 12.52 -10.27 -6.78
N GLU A 88 13.24 -11.25 -7.32
CA GLU A 88 14.33 -11.98 -6.66
C GLU A 88 15.60 -11.14 -6.41
N GLN A 89 15.70 -9.94 -7.00
CA GLN A 89 16.80 -8.99 -6.75
C GLN A 89 16.62 -8.18 -5.45
N PHE A 90 15.47 -8.32 -4.79
CA PHE A 90 15.10 -7.56 -3.60
C PHE A 90 15.02 -8.48 -2.37
N GLY A 91 15.42 -7.98 -1.20
CA GLY A 91 15.37 -8.73 0.04
C GLY A 91 13.95 -8.84 0.63
N PRO A 92 13.76 -9.71 1.65
CA PRO A 92 12.47 -9.94 2.30
C PRO A 92 11.90 -8.71 3.04
N GLU A 93 12.72 -7.68 3.26
CA GLU A 93 12.30 -6.37 3.76
C GLU A 93 11.56 -5.51 2.72
N VAL A 94 11.69 -5.85 1.43
CA VAL A 94 11.01 -5.18 0.31
C VAL A 94 9.95 -6.08 -0.31
N VAL A 95 10.28 -7.32 -0.66
CA VAL A 95 9.39 -8.29 -1.30
C VAL A 95 8.93 -9.32 -0.27
N VAL A 96 7.62 -9.40 -0.03
CA VAL A 96 7.04 -10.18 1.09
C VAL A 96 6.22 -11.41 0.66
N ASP A 97 5.81 -11.49 -0.60
CA ASP A 97 5.19 -12.67 -1.23
C ASP A 97 5.49 -12.63 -2.74
N VAL A 98 5.78 -13.79 -3.34
CA VAL A 98 6.00 -13.92 -4.78
C VAL A 98 5.26 -15.15 -5.29
N SER A 99 4.50 -14.95 -6.36
CA SER A 99 3.88 -16.00 -7.15
C SER A 99 4.24 -15.83 -8.64
N ARG A 100 3.74 -16.73 -9.48
CA ARG A 100 3.88 -16.61 -10.93
C ARG A 100 3.24 -15.32 -11.47
N GLU A 101 2.11 -14.91 -10.90
CA GLU A 101 1.23 -13.87 -11.47
C GLU A 101 1.26 -12.56 -10.69
N VAL A 102 1.66 -12.58 -9.42
CA VAL A 102 1.67 -11.44 -8.50
C VAL A 102 2.94 -11.44 -7.65
N VAL A 103 3.54 -10.26 -7.48
CA VAL A 103 4.51 -9.98 -6.40
C VAL A 103 3.88 -9.01 -5.40
N VAL A 104 4.11 -9.20 -4.11
CA VAL A 104 3.71 -8.26 -3.06
C VAL A 104 4.94 -7.59 -2.48
N ILE A 105 4.94 -6.25 -2.46
CA ILE A 105 6.01 -5.44 -1.87
C ILE A 105 5.53 -4.57 -0.72
N VAL A 106 6.42 -4.17 0.17
CA VAL A 106 6.18 -3.13 1.18
C VAL A 106 6.06 -1.76 0.48
N ASP A 107 5.02 -0.98 0.79
CA ASP A 107 4.90 0.41 0.30
C ASP A 107 6.00 1.27 0.95
N LYS A 108 6.85 1.91 0.14
CA LYS A 108 7.97 2.76 0.60
C LYS A 108 7.56 3.96 1.46
N TYR A 109 6.30 4.37 1.37
CA TYR A 109 5.71 5.49 2.11
C TYR A 109 4.39 5.04 2.75
N PRO A 110 4.40 4.06 3.68
CA PRO A 110 3.20 3.34 4.10
C PRO A 110 2.18 4.30 4.72
N LYS A 111 0.87 4.12 4.48
CA LYS A 111 -0.18 5.02 5.04
C LYS A 111 -0.85 4.48 6.31
N ALA A 112 -0.52 3.27 6.71
CA ALA A 112 -0.91 2.59 7.95
C ALA A 112 0.30 1.83 8.51
N ARG A 113 0.16 1.15 9.65
CA ARG A 113 1.25 0.31 10.22
C ARG A 113 1.70 -0.77 9.25
N LEU A 114 0.75 -1.41 8.56
CA LEU A 114 1.02 -2.34 7.46
C LEU A 114 0.46 -1.77 6.17
N HIS A 115 1.30 -1.64 5.15
CA HIS A 115 0.88 -1.20 3.82
C HIS A 115 1.77 -1.86 2.77
N PHE A 116 1.14 -2.60 1.87
CA PHE A 116 1.77 -3.34 0.79
C PHE A 116 1.11 -3.00 -0.54
N LEU A 117 1.84 -3.25 -1.63
CA LEU A 117 1.36 -3.20 -3.00
C LEU A 117 1.46 -4.61 -3.59
N ALA A 118 0.33 -5.21 -3.94
CA ALA A 118 0.31 -6.41 -4.77
C ALA A 118 0.28 -5.99 -6.25
N LEU A 119 1.29 -6.42 -7.00
CA LEU A 119 1.58 -6.00 -8.36
C LEU A 119 1.42 -7.21 -9.31
N PRO A 120 0.52 -7.14 -10.31
CA PRO A 120 0.47 -8.10 -11.41
C PRO A 120 1.80 -8.20 -12.16
N ARG A 121 2.12 -9.40 -12.60
CA ARG A 121 3.31 -9.75 -13.41
C ARG A 121 2.95 -10.25 -14.82
N VAL A 122 1.67 -10.14 -15.20
CA VAL A 122 1.17 -10.56 -16.52
C VAL A 122 1.46 -9.52 -17.59
N HIS A 123 1.76 -9.96 -18.82
CA HIS A 123 2.11 -9.06 -19.94
C HIS A 123 0.96 -8.15 -20.37
N GLU A 124 -0.28 -8.63 -20.31
CA GLU A 124 -1.49 -7.89 -20.70
C GLU A 124 -2.18 -7.26 -19.47
N CYS A 125 -1.40 -6.69 -18.55
CA CYS A 125 -1.96 -5.97 -17.41
C CYS A 125 -2.40 -4.55 -17.85
N PRO A 126 -3.63 -4.11 -17.56
CA PRO A 126 -4.01 -2.73 -17.77
C PRO A 126 -3.19 -1.79 -16.88
N ALA A 127 -2.99 -0.54 -17.31
CA ALA A 127 -2.17 0.43 -16.58
C ALA A 127 -2.80 0.85 -15.23
N ASP A 128 -4.13 0.88 -15.18
CA ASP A 128 -4.94 1.23 -14.02
C ASP A 128 -6.27 0.47 -14.02
N ILE A 129 -7.14 0.79 -13.06
CA ILE A 129 -8.42 0.10 -12.87
C ILE A 129 -9.47 0.43 -13.94
N ARG A 130 -9.39 1.57 -14.65
CA ARG A 130 -10.34 1.92 -15.73
C ARG A 130 -10.20 0.97 -16.92
N GLY A 131 -9.05 0.33 -17.09
CA GLY A 131 -8.81 -0.72 -18.08
C GLY A 131 -9.26 -2.12 -17.67
N LEU A 132 -9.76 -2.33 -16.44
CA LEU A 132 -10.24 -3.65 -16.00
C LEU A 132 -11.61 -3.98 -16.58
N THR A 133 -11.75 -5.23 -17.02
CA THR A 133 -12.92 -5.80 -17.69
C THR A 133 -13.06 -7.28 -17.33
N ASN A 134 -14.10 -7.95 -17.82
CA ASN A 134 -14.32 -9.40 -17.61
C ASN A 134 -13.10 -10.28 -17.95
N LEU A 135 -12.28 -9.90 -18.94
CA LEU A 135 -11.05 -10.63 -19.29
C LEU A 135 -10.03 -10.69 -18.15
N HIS A 136 -10.11 -9.74 -17.21
CA HIS A 136 -9.18 -9.58 -16.10
C HIS A 136 -9.67 -10.20 -14.79
N LEU A 137 -10.86 -10.83 -14.77
CA LEU A 137 -11.38 -11.51 -13.59
C LEU A 137 -10.42 -12.58 -13.01
N PRO A 138 -9.73 -13.41 -13.80
CA PRO A 138 -8.71 -14.33 -13.27
C PRO A 138 -7.58 -13.60 -12.54
N LEU A 139 -7.07 -12.49 -13.10
CA LEU A 139 -6.02 -11.68 -12.47
C LEU A 139 -6.48 -11.05 -11.14
N LEU A 140 -7.74 -10.61 -11.07
CA LEU A 140 -8.34 -10.12 -9.82
C LEU A 140 -8.47 -11.25 -8.77
N GLY A 141 -8.67 -12.49 -9.21
CA GLY A 141 -8.54 -13.69 -8.39
C GLY A 141 -7.12 -13.86 -7.83
N SER A 142 -6.08 -13.83 -8.67
CA SER A 142 -4.68 -13.95 -8.23
C SER A 142 -4.28 -12.86 -7.23
N LEU A 143 -4.82 -11.64 -7.38
CA LEU A 143 -4.66 -10.53 -6.44
C LEU A 143 -5.45 -10.72 -5.13
N GLN A 144 -6.64 -11.32 -5.19
CA GLN A 144 -7.43 -11.72 -4.02
C GLN A 144 -6.72 -12.83 -3.22
N ASP A 145 -6.11 -13.81 -3.89
CA ASP A 145 -5.33 -14.87 -3.25
C ASP A 145 -4.06 -14.31 -2.58
N ALA A 146 -3.38 -13.35 -3.23
CA ALA A 146 -2.26 -12.64 -2.62
C ALA A 146 -2.68 -11.86 -1.36
N PHE A 147 -3.86 -11.23 -1.37
CA PHE A 147 -4.42 -10.60 -0.17
C PHE A 147 -4.70 -11.61 0.95
N VAL A 148 -5.26 -12.78 0.64
CA VAL A 148 -5.51 -13.85 1.62
C VAL A 148 -4.20 -14.31 2.27
N ARG A 149 -3.17 -14.67 1.48
CA ARG A 149 -1.85 -15.08 2.02
C ARG A 149 -1.25 -14.02 2.93
N ILE A 150 -1.31 -12.74 2.54
CA ILE A 150 -0.78 -11.64 3.37
C ILE A 150 -1.59 -11.49 4.68
N GLN A 151 -2.92 -11.64 4.64
CA GLN A 151 -3.76 -11.60 5.84
C GLN A 151 -3.49 -12.79 6.78
N GLU A 152 -3.27 -13.99 6.25
CA GLU A 152 -2.92 -15.20 7.01
C GLU A 152 -1.60 -15.05 7.77
N THR A 153 -0.58 -14.41 7.16
CA THR A 153 0.68 -14.09 7.87
C THR A 153 0.55 -12.99 8.94
N ARG A 154 -0.59 -12.29 9.00
CA ARG A 154 -0.84 -11.13 9.88
C ARG A 154 -2.15 -11.27 10.69
N PRO A 155 -2.38 -12.39 11.42
CA PRO A 155 -3.67 -12.68 12.04
C PRO A 155 -4.11 -11.63 13.09
N ASN A 156 -3.15 -10.95 13.71
CA ASN A 156 -3.39 -9.92 14.72
C ASN A 156 -3.66 -8.51 14.14
N MET A 157 -3.78 -8.39 12.82
CA MET A 157 -4.06 -7.11 12.16
C MET A 157 -5.16 -7.28 11.10
N LYS A 158 -6.21 -6.46 11.19
CA LYS A 158 -7.25 -6.42 10.17
C LYS A 158 -6.75 -5.62 8.96
N LEU A 159 -6.59 -6.30 7.84
CA LEU A 159 -6.21 -5.74 6.56
C LEU A 159 -7.43 -5.58 5.66
N ARG A 160 -7.32 -4.67 4.68
CA ARG A 160 -8.26 -4.53 3.58
C ARG A 160 -7.52 -4.34 2.26
N ALA A 161 -8.14 -4.80 1.18
CA ALA A 161 -7.61 -4.75 -0.17
C ALA A 161 -8.44 -3.80 -1.05
N GLY A 162 -7.78 -2.93 -1.81
CA GLY A 162 -8.44 -2.05 -2.76
C GLY A 162 -7.49 -1.20 -3.61
N PHE A 163 -8.06 -0.51 -4.57
CA PHE A 163 -7.35 0.35 -5.51
C PHE A 163 -7.68 1.82 -5.25
N HIS A 164 -6.91 2.74 -5.86
CA HIS A 164 -7.30 4.14 -5.95
C HIS A 164 -8.10 4.40 -7.25
N SER A 165 -9.17 5.19 -7.18
CA SER A 165 -9.99 5.57 -8.36
C SER A 165 -9.19 6.26 -9.47
N VAL A 166 -8.13 6.99 -9.10
CA VAL A 166 -7.12 7.55 -10.00
C VAL A 166 -5.75 7.25 -9.38
N PRO A 167 -4.99 6.24 -9.87
CA PRO A 167 -3.72 5.87 -9.28
C PRO A 167 -2.63 6.91 -9.55
N SER A 168 -1.65 6.99 -8.65
CA SER A 168 -0.51 7.88 -8.83
C SER A 168 0.61 7.30 -9.71
N MET A 169 0.74 5.98 -9.79
CA MET A 169 1.83 5.30 -10.51
C MET A 169 1.30 4.49 -11.69
N ALA A 170 2.07 4.43 -12.77
CA ALA A 170 1.78 3.68 -13.99
C ALA A 170 2.26 2.22 -13.87
N HIS A 171 1.48 1.45 -13.14
CA HIS A 171 1.36 -0.03 -13.12
C HIS A 171 0.16 -0.35 -12.24
N LEU A 172 -0.71 -1.30 -12.59
CA LEU A 172 -1.83 -1.66 -11.70
C LEU A 172 -1.28 -2.16 -10.36
N HIS A 173 -1.78 -1.62 -9.25
CA HIS A 173 -1.34 -2.01 -7.91
C HIS A 173 -2.53 -2.06 -6.95
N LEU A 174 -2.75 -3.23 -6.36
CA LEU A 174 -3.69 -3.40 -5.28
C LEU A 174 -3.02 -2.99 -3.97
N HIS A 175 -3.58 -2.00 -3.27
CA HIS A 175 -3.15 -1.69 -1.91
C HIS A 175 -3.72 -2.73 -0.95
N ILE A 176 -2.84 -3.41 -0.21
CA ILE A 176 -3.20 -4.20 0.96
C ILE A 176 -2.75 -3.39 2.19
N ILE A 177 -3.70 -2.88 2.97
CA ILE A 177 -3.43 -1.88 4.02
C ILE A 177 -4.18 -2.22 5.31
N SER A 178 -3.55 -1.98 6.46
CA SER A 178 -4.22 -2.14 7.76
C SER A 178 -5.22 -1.01 8.05
N GLU A 179 -6.25 -1.33 8.82
CA GLU A 179 -7.33 -0.42 9.15
C GLU A 179 -6.95 0.70 10.16
N ASP A 180 -5.74 0.70 10.71
CA ASP A 180 -5.30 1.75 11.64
C ASP A 180 -5.11 3.13 10.97
N LEU A 181 -4.62 3.17 9.72
CA LEU A 181 -4.16 4.40 9.04
C LEU A 181 -3.19 5.27 9.89
N ILE A 182 -2.41 4.63 10.77
CA ILE A 182 -1.36 5.26 11.57
C ILE A 182 -0.02 5.08 10.86
N SER A 183 0.55 6.19 10.40
CA SER A 183 1.91 6.21 9.88
C SER A 183 2.53 7.61 9.92
N PRO A 184 3.86 7.75 10.12
CA PRO A 184 4.58 9.00 9.86
C PRO A 184 4.38 9.54 8.43
N SER A 185 4.21 8.66 7.44
CA SER A 185 4.07 8.99 6.01
C SER A 185 2.65 9.40 5.58
N LEU A 186 1.65 9.26 6.45
CA LEU A 186 0.34 9.91 6.28
C LEU A 186 0.49 11.39 6.67
N LYS A 187 0.80 12.27 5.70
CA LYS A 187 1.25 13.66 6.00
C LYS A 187 0.20 14.74 5.76
N ASN A 188 -0.77 14.50 4.89
CA ASN A 188 -1.71 15.51 4.41
C ASN A 188 -3.10 14.94 4.18
N LYS A 189 -4.09 15.82 3.95
CA LYS A 189 -5.49 15.46 3.69
C LYS A 189 -5.64 14.47 2.52
N ARG A 190 -4.93 14.69 1.42
CA ARG A 190 -4.97 13.82 0.22
C ARG A 190 -4.55 12.39 0.55
N HIS A 191 -3.50 12.19 1.36
CA HIS A 191 -3.04 10.87 1.80
C HIS A 191 -4.05 10.13 2.69
N TYR A 192 -4.86 10.85 3.47
CA TYR A 192 -5.88 10.22 4.30
C TYR A 192 -7.14 9.93 3.48
N ASN A 193 -7.67 10.94 2.79
CA ASN A 193 -8.91 10.82 2.02
C ASN A 193 -8.79 9.78 0.89
N SER A 194 -7.60 9.55 0.32
CA SER A 194 -7.42 8.51 -0.71
C SER A 194 -7.69 7.09 -0.19
N PHE A 195 -7.57 6.87 1.12
CA PHE A 195 -7.84 5.60 1.80
C PHE A 195 -9.14 5.61 2.62
N ALA A 196 -9.62 6.78 3.02
CA ALA A 196 -10.75 6.97 3.95
C ALA A 196 -12.09 7.30 3.27
N THR A 197 -12.13 7.37 1.93
CA THR A 197 -13.32 7.72 1.13
C THR A 197 -13.56 6.70 0.02
N SER A 198 -14.62 6.88 -0.78
CA SER A 198 -14.87 6.10 -2.00
C SER A 198 -13.80 6.26 -3.10
N PHE A 199 -12.79 7.11 -2.90
CA PHE A 199 -11.57 7.10 -3.72
C PHE A 199 -10.76 5.81 -3.52
N PHE A 200 -10.90 5.15 -2.37
CA PHE A 200 -10.47 3.77 -2.17
C PHE A 200 -11.58 2.84 -2.66
N ARG A 201 -11.29 2.05 -3.70
CA ARG A 201 -12.20 1.10 -4.35
C ARG A 201 -11.89 -0.32 -3.84
N PRO A 202 -12.68 -0.90 -2.92
CA PRO A 202 -12.43 -2.24 -2.39
C PRO A 202 -12.40 -3.30 -3.49
N LEU A 203 -11.49 -4.27 -3.37
CA LEU A 203 -11.30 -5.31 -4.39
C LEU A 203 -12.58 -6.10 -4.70
N ASN A 204 -13.35 -6.45 -3.65
CA ASN A 204 -14.62 -7.16 -3.79
C ASN A 204 -15.69 -6.32 -4.52
N GLN A 205 -15.72 -5.00 -4.35
CA GLN A 205 -16.62 -4.12 -5.10
C GLN A 205 -16.20 -4.01 -6.57
N VAL A 206 -14.89 -3.91 -6.84
CA VAL A 206 -14.36 -3.92 -8.21
C VAL A 206 -14.70 -5.21 -8.95
N ILE A 207 -14.55 -6.37 -8.30
CA ILE A 207 -14.93 -7.67 -8.87
C ILE A 207 -16.44 -7.75 -9.09
N ALA A 208 -17.27 -7.27 -8.16
CA ALA A 208 -18.72 -7.25 -8.33
C ALA A 208 -19.18 -6.38 -9.52
N GLU A 209 -18.68 -5.14 -9.61
CA GLU A 209 -19.01 -4.22 -10.71
C GLU A 209 -18.58 -4.74 -12.08
N ILE A 210 -17.43 -5.42 -12.17
CA ILE A 210 -17.00 -6.06 -13.42
C ILE A 210 -17.93 -7.22 -13.78
N ASN A 211 -18.27 -8.11 -12.84
CA ASN A 211 -19.22 -9.20 -13.10
C ASN A 211 -20.61 -8.69 -13.53
N GLU A 212 -21.09 -7.59 -12.98
CA GLU A 212 -22.43 -7.04 -13.26
C GLU A 212 -22.47 -6.18 -14.56
N PHE A 213 -21.48 -5.32 -14.77
CA PHE A 213 -21.48 -4.31 -15.84
C PHE A 213 -20.40 -4.51 -16.92
N GLY A 214 -19.57 -5.55 -16.80
CA GLY A 214 -18.41 -5.83 -17.66
C GLY A 214 -17.21 -4.90 -17.48
N ARG A 215 -17.35 -3.84 -16.66
CA ARG A 215 -16.36 -2.79 -16.38
C ARG A 215 -16.68 -2.10 -15.05
N ILE A 216 -15.68 -1.51 -14.41
CA ILE A 216 -15.85 -0.73 -13.18
C ILE A 216 -16.66 0.54 -13.45
N GLN A 217 -17.54 0.92 -12.52
CA GLN A 217 -18.22 2.21 -12.54
C GLN A 217 -17.40 3.22 -11.74
N ILE A 218 -16.77 4.17 -12.44
CA ILE A 218 -15.92 5.21 -11.85
C ILE A 218 -16.35 6.55 -12.45
N GLY A 219 -16.51 7.56 -11.59
CA GLY A 219 -16.80 8.93 -12.00
C GLY A 219 -15.68 9.58 -12.83
N THR A 220 -15.87 10.86 -13.13
CA THR A 220 -14.85 11.67 -13.81
C THR A 220 -13.61 11.84 -12.93
N GLU A 221 -12.51 12.31 -13.51
CA GLU A 221 -11.30 12.57 -12.73
C GLU A 221 -11.50 13.74 -11.74
N GLU A 222 -12.31 14.73 -12.11
CA GLU A 222 -12.69 15.86 -11.26
C GLU A 222 -13.51 15.40 -10.04
N GLU A 223 -14.49 14.52 -10.24
CA GLU A 223 -15.28 13.91 -9.17
C GLU A 223 -14.38 13.11 -8.22
N CYS A 224 -13.47 12.31 -8.77
CA CYS A 224 -12.50 11.55 -7.98
C CYS A 224 -11.54 12.46 -7.20
N GLU A 225 -11.01 13.51 -7.81
CA GLU A 225 -10.12 14.48 -7.15
C GLU A 225 -10.87 15.34 -6.11
N ALA A 226 -12.18 15.55 -6.26
CA ALA A 226 -13.01 16.21 -5.24
C ALA A 226 -13.05 15.42 -3.93
N LEU A 227 -13.15 14.08 -3.99
CA LEU A 227 -13.10 13.18 -2.81
C LEU A 227 -11.82 13.39 -1.99
N LEU A 228 -10.71 13.72 -2.64
CA LEU A 228 -9.43 13.97 -1.97
C LEU A 228 -9.36 15.31 -1.22
N LYS A 229 -10.31 16.22 -1.47
CA LYS A 229 -10.35 17.59 -0.94
C LYS A 229 -11.38 17.79 0.18
N ILE A 230 -12.33 16.86 0.35
CA ILE A 230 -13.40 16.93 1.37
C ILE A 230 -12.86 17.10 2.81
N PRO A 231 -13.68 17.56 3.77
CA PRO A 231 -13.29 17.66 5.18
C PRO A 231 -12.71 16.34 5.75
N LEU A 232 -11.82 16.44 6.73
CA LEU A 232 -11.27 15.25 7.39
C LEU A 232 -12.33 14.67 8.32
N VAL A 233 -12.83 13.49 7.96
CA VAL A 233 -13.83 12.73 8.74
C VAL A 233 -13.22 11.38 9.10
N CYS A 234 -13.30 10.96 10.36
CA CYS A 234 -12.86 9.64 10.78
C CYS A 234 -13.72 8.58 10.08
N TYR A 235 -13.11 7.72 9.25
CA TYR A 235 -13.88 6.74 8.46
C TYR A 235 -14.53 5.64 9.32
N LYS A 236 -14.11 5.49 10.59
CA LYS A 236 -14.68 4.54 11.56
C LYS A 236 -15.89 5.12 12.29
N CYS A 237 -15.75 6.29 12.93
CA CYS A 237 -16.78 6.87 13.81
C CYS A 237 -17.43 8.16 13.29
N GLN A 238 -17.12 8.57 12.05
CA GLN A 238 -17.67 9.76 11.35
C GLN A 238 -17.42 11.11 12.03
N LYS A 239 -16.52 11.17 13.02
CA LYS A 239 -16.14 12.42 13.70
C LYS A 239 -15.29 13.33 12.79
N ASN A 240 -15.67 14.60 12.69
CA ASN A 240 -14.90 15.64 12.00
C ASN A 240 -13.58 15.97 12.73
N MET A 241 -12.52 16.22 11.97
CA MET A 241 -11.19 16.63 12.44
C MET A 241 -10.77 17.93 11.74
N LYS A 242 -10.10 18.83 12.47
CA LYS A 242 -9.67 20.12 11.91
C LYS A 242 -8.38 19.98 11.08
N ASN A 243 -7.52 19.03 11.44
CA ASN A 243 -6.22 18.82 10.79
C ASN A 243 -5.70 17.38 10.96
N ILE A 244 -4.61 17.05 10.23
CA ILE A 244 -3.98 15.73 10.27
C ILE A 244 -3.39 15.36 11.65
N PRO A 245 -2.70 16.26 12.39
CA PRO A 245 -2.27 15.97 13.76
C PRO A 245 -3.41 15.54 14.72
N GLU A 246 -4.54 16.26 14.70
CA GLU A 246 -5.73 15.91 15.50
C GLU A 246 -6.30 14.54 15.09
N LEU A 247 -6.43 14.29 13.78
CA LEU A 247 -6.86 13.01 13.23
C LEU A 247 -5.94 11.85 13.66
N LYS A 248 -4.61 12.02 13.61
CA LYS A 248 -3.67 10.97 14.04
C LYS A 248 -3.83 10.63 15.51
N LYS A 249 -3.89 11.65 16.38
CA LYS A 249 -4.11 11.46 17.81
C LYS A 249 -5.43 10.71 18.08
N HIS A 250 -6.48 10.99 17.29
CA HIS A 250 -7.73 10.27 17.37
C HIS A 250 -7.62 8.81 16.87
N LEU A 251 -6.97 8.56 15.74
CA LEU A 251 -6.76 7.18 15.23
C LEU A 251 -5.93 6.31 16.18
N GLU A 252 -5.07 6.92 17.01
CA GLU A 252 -4.31 6.27 18.09
C GLU A 252 -5.20 5.87 19.28
N THR A 253 -6.21 6.68 19.64
CA THR A 253 -7.11 6.38 20.78
C THR A 253 -8.22 5.39 20.45
N GLU A 254 -8.75 5.41 19.22
CA GLU A 254 -9.86 4.55 18.75
C GLU A 254 -9.42 3.11 18.40
N GLN A 255 -8.36 2.62 19.03
CA GLN A 255 -7.86 1.24 18.91
C GLN A 255 -7.84 0.51 20.27
N SER A 256 -8.69 1.00 21.18
CA SER A 256 -9.01 0.39 22.47
C SER A 256 -10.23 -0.52 22.31
#